data_AF-A0A964N9R8-F1
#
_entry.id   AF-A0A964N9R8-F1
#
_cell.length_a   1.000
_cell.length_b   1.000
_cell.length_c   1.000
_cell.angle_alpha   90.00
_cell.angle_beta   90.00
_cell.angle_gamma   90.00
#
_symmetry.space_group_name_H-M   'P 1'
#
loop_
_entity.id
_entity.type
_entity.pdbx_description
1 polymer ?
#
loop_
_entity_poly.entity_id
_entity_poly.type
_entity_poly.pdbx_seq_one_letter_code
_entity_poly.pdbx_strand_id
1 'polypeptide(L)'
;MSPNGGTDRPTAAELAAAVREFLEAEILPMLDDHRLRFRTLVAMNALSIVEREAPGPVERDYETARRIRAGDIHEDDLPRLKLEVAAKLVVASPKYLERYG
;
A
#
# COMPACT_ATOMS: atom_id res chain seq x y z
N MET A 1 24.81 4.23 -12.61
CA MET A 1 24.17 2.89 -12.52
C MET A 1 23.28 2.92 -11.30
N SER A 2 22.00 3.25 -11.47
CA SER A 2 21.03 3.24 -10.38
C SER A 2 20.18 1.97 -10.54
N PRO A 3 20.36 0.94 -9.72
CA PRO A 3 19.49 -0.21 -9.73
C PRO A 3 18.37 0.07 -8.73
N ASN A 4 17.21 0.52 -9.16
CA ASN A 4 16.02 0.52 -8.32
C ASN A 4 14.77 0.37 -9.20
N GLY A 5 14.61 -0.82 -9.78
CA GLY A 5 13.32 -1.33 -10.24
C GLY A 5 12.59 -2.00 -9.08
N GLY A 6 12.42 -1.30 -7.96
CA GLY A 6 11.75 -1.80 -6.77
C GLY A 6 10.27 -1.43 -6.80
N THR A 7 9.42 -2.41 -7.10
CA THR A 7 7.95 -2.39 -6.95
C THR A 7 7.22 -1.26 -7.70
N ASP A 8 6.61 -1.58 -8.84
CA ASP A 8 5.81 -0.63 -9.66
C ASP A 8 4.54 -0.10 -8.97
N ARG A 9 4.29 -0.52 -7.72
CA ARG A 9 3.11 -0.13 -6.94
C ARG A 9 3.54 0.49 -5.60
N PRO A 10 3.11 1.72 -5.29
CA PRO A 10 3.47 2.39 -4.05
C PRO A 10 2.89 1.66 -2.82
N THR A 11 3.64 1.69 -1.73
CA THR A 11 3.23 1.22 -0.42
C THR A 11 2.16 2.14 0.19
N ALA A 12 1.47 1.66 1.23
CA ALA A 12 0.52 2.48 1.97
C ALA A 12 1.18 3.70 2.63
N ALA A 13 2.42 3.57 3.09
CA ALA A 13 3.20 4.68 3.65
C ALA A 13 3.49 5.75 2.57
N GLU A 14 3.97 5.34 1.40
CA GLU A 14 4.25 6.26 0.29
C GLU A 14 2.99 6.96 -0.22
N LEU A 15 1.86 6.25 -0.28
CA LEU A 15 0.57 6.86 -0.64
C LEU A 15 0.11 7.87 0.42
N ALA A 16 0.22 7.54 1.71
CA ALA A 16 -0.16 8.44 2.79
C ALA A 16 0.71 9.72 2.78
N ALA A 17 2.02 9.58 2.56
CA ALA A 17 2.93 10.69 2.41
C ALA A 17 2.56 11.56 1.20
N ALA A 18 2.35 10.97 0.02
CA ALA A 18 2.00 11.70 -1.19
C ALA A 18 0.68 12.48 -1.05
N VAL A 19 -0.35 11.87 -0.42
CA VAL A 19 -1.62 12.58 -0.16
C VAL A 19 -1.42 13.69 0.86
N ARG A 20 -0.65 13.47 1.92
CA ARG A 20 -0.36 14.50 2.93
C ARG A 20 0.34 15.70 2.32
N GLU A 21 1.37 15.46 1.51
CA GLU A 21 2.12 16.50 0.79
C GLU A 21 1.23 17.28 -0.19
N PHE A 22 0.36 16.60 -0.94
CA PHE A 22 -0.62 17.26 -1.79
C PHE A 22 -1.58 18.15 -0.99
N LEU A 23 -2.11 17.64 0.13
CA LEU A 23 -2.99 18.44 1.00
C LEU A 23 -2.27 19.67 1.56
N GLU A 24 -0.99 19.54 1.91
CA GLU A 24 -0.18 20.64 2.45
C GLU A 24 0.15 21.71 1.42
N ALA A 25 0.62 21.30 0.25
CA ALA A 25 1.17 22.19 -0.77
C ALA A 25 0.08 22.82 -1.64
N GLU A 26 -0.95 22.04 -2.01
CA GLU A 26 -1.93 22.46 -3.00
C GLU A 26 -3.25 22.87 -2.35
N ILE A 27 -3.71 22.14 -1.32
CA ILE A 27 -5.05 22.36 -0.77
C ILE A 27 -5.05 23.36 0.37
N LEU A 28 -4.21 23.17 1.39
CA LEU A 28 -4.19 23.98 2.61
C LEU A 28 -4.04 25.49 2.36
N PRO A 29 -3.24 25.96 1.37
CA PRO A 29 -3.12 27.40 1.07
C PRO A 29 -4.39 28.01 0.46
N MET A 30 -5.25 27.19 -0.15
CA MET A 30 -6.49 27.64 -0.80
C MET A 30 -7.69 27.70 0.17
N LEU A 31 -7.52 27.31 1.44
CA LEU A 31 -8.60 27.22 2.41
C LEU A 31 -8.73 28.47 3.27
N ASP A 32 -9.76 29.27 2.98
CA ASP A 32 -10.13 30.47 3.76
C ASP A 32 -11.02 30.16 4.98
N ASP A 33 -11.84 29.10 4.89
CA ASP A 33 -12.71 28.70 6.01
C ASP A 33 -11.90 28.03 7.12
N HIS A 34 -11.91 28.63 8.31
CA HIS A 34 -11.11 28.19 9.45
C HIS A 34 -11.46 26.76 9.92
N ARG A 35 -12.74 26.38 9.85
CA ARG A 35 -13.18 25.04 10.27
C ARG A 35 -12.72 23.97 9.28
N LEU A 36 -12.79 24.26 7.99
CA LEU A 36 -12.27 23.39 6.94
C LEU A 36 -10.75 23.26 7.03
N ARG A 37 -10.05 24.39 7.23
CA ARG A 37 -8.60 24.41 7.45
C ARG A 37 -8.17 23.51 8.63
N PHE A 38 -8.87 23.63 9.77
CA PHE A 38 -8.60 22.77 10.93
C PHE A 38 -8.78 21.28 10.61
N ARG A 39 -9.84 20.91 9.90
CA ARG A 39 -10.08 19.51 9.53
C ARG A 39 -9.04 18.96 8.58
N THR A 40 -8.56 19.77 7.64
CA THR A 40 -7.45 19.39 6.74
C THR A 40 -6.19 19.09 7.54
N LEU A 41 -5.85 19.92 8.54
CA LEU A 41 -4.72 19.66 9.43
C LEU A 41 -4.91 18.36 10.23
N VAL A 42 -6.12 18.08 10.71
CA VAL A 42 -6.43 16.81 11.40
C VAL A 42 -6.26 15.61 10.45
N ALA A 43 -6.72 15.72 9.21
CA ALA A 43 -6.55 14.68 8.20
C ALA A 43 -5.06 14.43 7.89
N MET A 44 -4.27 15.50 7.73
CA MET A 44 -2.82 15.40 7.53
C MET A 44 -2.12 14.72 8.70
N ASN A 45 -2.50 15.05 9.94
CA ASN A 45 -1.97 14.37 11.13
C ASN A 45 -2.32 12.88 11.15
N ALA A 46 -3.56 12.52 10.78
CA ALA A 46 -3.96 11.12 10.65
C ALA A 46 -3.15 10.38 9.57
N LEU A 47 -2.85 11.03 8.44
CA LEU A 47 -1.99 10.48 7.39
C LEU A 47 -0.56 10.26 7.90
N SER A 48 0.01 11.16 8.70
CA SER A 48 1.33 10.95 9.33
C SER A 48 1.36 9.76 10.29
N ILE A 49 0.23 9.47 10.95
CA ILE A 49 0.09 8.27 11.80
C ILE A 49 0.09 7.02 10.93
N VAL A 50 -0.69 7.03 9.84
CA VAL A 50 -0.72 5.92 8.87
C VAL A 50 0.65 5.68 8.24
N GLU A 51 1.37 6.74 7.87
CA GLU A 51 2.73 6.66 7.31
C GLU A 51 3.68 5.91 8.25
N ARG A 52 3.64 6.22 9.56
CA ARG A 52 4.47 5.59 10.59
C ARG A 52 4.09 4.14 10.87
N GLU A 53 2.81 3.81 10.81
CA GLU A 53 2.26 2.52 11.24
C GLU A 53 2.03 1.54 10.09
N ALA A 54 2.09 2.02 8.85
CA ALA A 54 1.95 1.18 7.68
C ALA A 54 3.06 0.12 7.64
N PRO A 55 2.71 -1.14 7.31
CA PRO A 55 3.70 -2.18 7.16
C PRO A 55 4.67 -1.81 6.03
N GLY A 56 5.95 -2.09 6.24
CA GLY A 56 6.97 -1.94 5.20
C GLY A 56 6.65 -2.80 3.97
N PRO A 57 7.37 -2.60 2.85
CA PRO A 57 7.22 -3.43 1.67
C PRO A 57 7.24 -4.91 2.05
N VAL A 58 6.29 -5.70 1.53
CA VAL A 58 6.14 -7.12 1.88
C VAL A 58 7.31 -7.91 1.28
N GLU A 59 8.45 -7.88 1.95
CA GLU A 59 9.73 -8.47 1.55
C GLU A 59 9.63 -10.00 1.37
N ARG A 60 8.66 -10.64 2.05
CA ARG A 60 8.37 -12.08 1.97
C ARG A 60 7.89 -12.56 0.60
N ASP A 61 7.20 -11.71 -0.17
CA ASP A 61 6.75 -12.08 -1.51
C ASP A 61 7.95 -12.22 -2.45
N TYR A 62 9.02 -11.45 -2.23
CA TYR A 62 10.18 -11.45 -3.11
C TYR A 62 11.01 -12.74 -3.00
N GLU A 63 11.36 -13.16 -1.78
CA GLU A 63 12.15 -14.39 -1.57
C GLU A 63 11.36 -15.63 -2.00
N THR A 64 10.07 -15.70 -1.65
CA THR A 64 9.17 -16.77 -2.11
C THR A 64 9.13 -16.81 -3.63
N ALA A 65 8.89 -15.66 -4.29
CA ALA A 65 8.79 -15.60 -5.74
C ALA A 65 10.13 -15.91 -6.43
N ARG A 66 11.26 -15.51 -5.84
CA ARG A 66 12.60 -15.86 -6.33
C ARG A 66 12.82 -17.36 -6.29
N ARG A 67 12.48 -18.01 -5.17
CA ARG A 67 12.63 -19.46 -4.98
C ARG A 67 11.75 -20.26 -5.94
N ILE A 68 10.46 -19.92 -6.05
CA ILE A 68 9.52 -20.56 -6.99
C ILE A 68 10.02 -20.44 -8.44
N ARG A 69 10.51 -19.26 -8.86
CA ARG A 69 11.08 -19.07 -10.21
C ARG A 69 12.36 -19.88 -10.46
N ALA A 70 13.10 -20.21 -9.40
CA ALA A 70 14.26 -21.10 -9.48
C ALA A 70 13.88 -22.60 -9.53
N GLY A 71 12.59 -22.93 -9.47
CA GLY A 71 12.08 -24.30 -9.51
C GLY A 71 12.02 -24.98 -8.14
N ASP A 72 12.40 -24.28 -7.08
CA ASP A 72 12.30 -24.77 -5.70
C ASP A 72 10.89 -24.44 -5.16
N ILE A 73 9.94 -25.31 -5.54
CA ILE A 73 8.52 -25.19 -5.24
C ILE A 73 8.19 -26.14 -4.11
N HIS A 74 7.67 -25.61 -3.00
CA HIS A 74 7.18 -26.41 -1.89
C HIS A 74 5.68 -26.68 -2.04
N GLU A 75 5.20 -27.80 -1.49
CA GLU A 75 3.79 -28.22 -1.56
C GLU A 75 2.82 -27.16 -1.00
N ASP A 76 3.23 -26.44 0.04
CA ASP A 76 2.41 -25.42 0.72
C ASP A 76 2.38 -24.06 0.01
N ASP A 77 3.17 -23.85 -1.04
CA ASP A 77 3.32 -22.53 -1.67
C ASP A 77 2.01 -22.05 -2.30
N LEU A 78 1.38 -22.89 -3.11
CA LEU A 78 0.15 -22.54 -3.81
C LEU A 78 -1.03 -22.31 -2.85
N PRO A 79 -1.30 -23.19 -1.86
CA PRO A 79 -2.33 -22.92 -0.84
C PRO A 79 -2.10 -21.60 -0.09
N ARG A 80 -0.85 -21.32 0.32
CA ARG A 80 -0.51 -20.09 1.05
C ARG A 80 -0.70 -18.83 0.20
N LEU A 81 -0.22 -18.85 -1.05
CA LEU A 81 -0.37 -17.73 -1.99
C LEU A 81 -1.84 -17.44 -2.29
N LYS A 82 -2.69 -18.48 -2.42
CA LYS A 82 -4.13 -18.29 -2.62
C LYS A 82 -4.78 -17.56 -1.43
N LEU A 83 -4.46 -17.96 -0.20
CA LEU A 83 -4.97 -17.29 1.01
C LEU A 83 -4.54 -15.83 1.07
N GLU A 84 -3.28 -15.55 0.75
CA GLU A 84 -2.73 -14.20 0.79
C GLU A 84 -3.33 -13.30 -0.30
N VAL A 85 -3.48 -13.81 -1.51
CA VAL A 85 -4.15 -13.08 -2.62
C VAL A 85 -5.62 -12.82 -2.28
N ALA A 86 -6.33 -13.78 -1.69
CA ALA A 86 -7.71 -13.58 -1.27
C ALA A 86 -7.84 -12.44 -0.24
N ALA A 87 -6.96 -12.39 0.77
CA ALA A 87 -6.91 -11.31 1.74
C ALA A 87 -6.64 -9.94 1.08
N LYS A 88 -5.72 -9.89 0.11
CA LYS A 88 -5.42 -8.66 -0.67
C LYS A 88 -6.61 -8.22 -1.53
N LEU A 89 -7.35 -9.16 -2.14
CA LEU A 89 -8.52 -8.86 -2.97
C LEU A 89 -9.71 -8.34 -2.17
N VAL A 90 -9.92 -8.79 -0.93
CA VAL A 90 -10.95 -8.24 -0.03
C VAL A 90 -10.79 -6.72 0.13
N VAL A 91 -9.55 -6.24 0.21
CA VAL A 91 -9.27 -4.81 0.38
C VAL A 91 -9.26 -4.06 -0.96
N ALA A 92 -8.58 -4.61 -1.97
CA ALA A 92 -8.30 -3.88 -3.20
C ALA A 92 -9.44 -3.95 -4.23
N SER A 93 -10.16 -5.07 -4.32
CA SER A 93 -11.25 -5.27 -5.29
C SER A 93 -12.08 -6.53 -4.97
N PRO A 94 -13.07 -6.44 -4.07
CA PRO A 94 -13.87 -7.58 -3.61
C PRO A 94 -14.54 -8.39 -4.73
N LYS A 95 -14.95 -7.70 -5.80
CA LYS A 95 -15.63 -8.28 -6.98
C LYS A 95 -14.88 -9.41 -7.69
N TYR A 96 -13.56 -9.54 -7.49
CA TYR A 96 -12.78 -10.63 -8.10
C TYR A 96 -12.76 -11.92 -7.27
N LEU A 97 -13.23 -11.89 -6.02
CA LEU A 97 -13.36 -13.09 -5.19
C LEU A 97 -14.43 -14.04 -5.74
N GLU A 98 -15.50 -13.50 -6.33
CA GLU A 98 -16.59 -14.30 -6.93
C GLU A 98 -16.18 -14.99 -8.23
N ARG A 99 -15.12 -14.50 -8.90
CA ARG A 99 -14.67 -15.00 -10.20
C ARG A 99 -13.63 -16.13 -10.11
N TYR A 100 -12.94 -16.23 -8.98
CA TYR A 100 -11.81 -17.15 -8.79
C TYR A 100 -11.82 -17.87 -7.41
N GLY A 101 -12.89 -17.71 -6.63
CA GLY A 101 -13.12 -18.39 -5.35
C GLY A 101 -13.57 -19.84 -5.52
#